data_AF-A0AAN6P6P1-F1
#
_entry.id   AF-A0AAN6P6P1-F1
#
_cell.length_a   1.000
_cell.length_b   1.000
_cell.length_c   1.000
_cell.angle_alpha   90.00
_cell.angle_beta   90.00
_cell.angle_gamma   90.00
#
_symmetry.space_group_name_H-M   'P 1'
#
loop_
_entity.id
_entity.type
_entity.pdbx_description
1 polymer ?
#
loop_
_entity_poly.entity_id
_entity_poly.type
_entity_poly.pdbx_seq_one_letter_code
_entity_poly.pdbx_strand_id
1 'polypeptide(L)'
;MKEKESEDSIFGFLTRKNPEIEYPPPKSKGVTSRRYYLCPTELRVWKDFNFSTLEAIYGRKLIEEARRTGASSLNFPRVSAIDRVVDDEPTTISLLTIWNRSIVNAALEEAAILNLFHPCIWRAKTGQNISTEKSAKKVKHRLKPDAGAVSLCTTCLSAQSPSLALERLPKDYKTASKWESLPFLRQALTNETGEGEGKWKTGEMTEQAAMPIRQVYTYCVKSGCRYGCILTTAEAFIFRIKPRTEMRDSATTGGCSSKTQTINQALKADGLMEYVSIPWENHNHDDPDNYADLTVNLALWFVHILAGNAHRVDWSYPKLWEEQLATDSGVCTARSAAEDPEPEPDCKKPEPPQKWRSSRPSSHSRKRRRNSAVSDVPHFSFSQSSAPQVFFPLTITPLEYWYNGTNSNATPVNRIPDGGEYPEP
;
A
#
# COMPACT_ATOMS: atom_id res chain seq x y z
N MET A 1 5.48 -17.10 -34.33
CA MET A 1 5.25 -17.46 -32.91
C MET A 1 6.17 -16.58 -32.09
N LYS A 2 5.65 -15.72 -31.20
CA LYS A 2 6.53 -15.03 -30.24
C LYS A 2 6.88 -16.02 -29.14
N GLU A 3 8.16 -16.21 -28.88
CA GLU A 3 8.67 -17.06 -27.81
C GLU A 3 8.03 -16.64 -26.48
N LYS A 4 7.67 -17.63 -25.67
CA LYS A 4 7.11 -17.39 -24.35
C LYS A 4 8.30 -17.04 -23.46
N GLU A 5 8.41 -15.76 -23.08
CA GLU A 5 9.42 -15.34 -22.10
C GLU A 5 9.15 -16.06 -20.77
N SER A 6 10.12 -16.84 -20.32
CA SER A 6 10.11 -17.53 -19.03
C SER A 6 11.37 -17.15 -18.25
N GLU A 7 11.24 -17.06 -16.93
CA GLU A 7 12.38 -16.85 -16.03
C GLU A 7 12.66 -18.12 -15.24
N ASP A 8 13.94 -18.37 -15.01
CA ASP A 8 14.41 -19.58 -14.32
C ASP A 8 14.56 -19.38 -12.81
N SER A 9 14.37 -18.14 -12.32
CA SER A 9 14.41 -17.79 -10.89
C SER A 9 13.24 -16.88 -10.50
N ILE A 10 12.81 -16.97 -9.23
CA ILE A 10 11.81 -16.07 -8.65
C ILE A 10 12.31 -14.62 -8.70
N PHE A 11 13.60 -14.41 -8.47
CA PHE A 11 14.21 -13.08 -8.47
C PHE A 11 14.12 -12.41 -9.85
N GLY A 12 14.51 -13.10 -10.92
CA GLY A 12 14.36 -12.59 -12.29
C GLY A 12 12.90 -12.30 -12.63
N PHE A 13 12.01 -13.18 -12.20
CA PHE A 13 10.56 -13.02 -12.40
C PHE A 13 9.98 -11.79 -11.69
N LEU A 14 10.39 -11.52 -10.46
CA LEU A 14 9.95 -10.38 -9.66
C LEU A 14 10.62 -9.06 -10.06
N THR A 15 11.78 -9.09 -10.72
CA THR A 15 12.54 -7.87 -11.08
C THR A 15 12.31 -7.40 -12.53
N ARG A 16 11.44 -8.10 -13.28
CA ARG A 16 11.06 -7.74 -14.65
C ARG A 16 10.46 -6.33 -14.74
N LYS A 17 10.78 -5.63 -15.84
CA LYS A 17 10.17 -4.34 -16.20
C LYS A 17 8.65 -4.43 -16.26
N ASN A 18 7.97 -3.53 -15.57
CA ASN A 18 6.52 -3.40 -15.66
C ASN A 18 6.08 -2.90 -17.05
N PRO A 19 4.85 -3.21 -17.49
CA PRO A 19 4.34 -2.74 -18.77
C PRO A 19 4.26 -1.21 -18.80
N GLU A 20 4.49 -0.65 -19.98
CA GLU A 20 4.24 0.77 -20.26
C GLU A 20 2.74 1.03 -20.29
N ILE A 21 2.33 2.10 -19.61
CA ILE A 21 0.93 2.42 -19.34
C ILE A 21 0.56 3.68 -20.10
N GLU A 22 -0.61 3.65 -20.74
CA GLU A 22 -1.22 4.81 -21.38
C GLU A 22 -2.18 5.46 -20.40
N TYR A 23 -2.07 6.78 -20.26
CA TYR A 23 -2.87 7.58 -19.32
C TYR A 23 -3.79 8.53 -20.09
N PRO A 24 -5.03 8.11 -20.42
CA PRO A 24 -6.02 9.03 -20.94
C PRO A 24 -6.33 10.12 -19.91
N PRO A 25 -6.93 11.24 -20.36
CA PRO A 25 -7.46 12.25 -19.44
C PRO A 25 -8.41 11.59 -18.42
N PRO A 26 -8.22 11.87 -17.11
CA PRO A 26 -9.00 11.20 -16.08
C PRO A 26 -10.47 11.58 -16.16
N LYS A 27 -11.36 10.58 -16.14
CA LYS A 27 -12.82 10.78 -16.13
C LYS A 27 -13.31 11.47 -14.85
N SER A 28 -12.59 11.31 -13.74
CA SER A 28 -12.91 11.92 -12.45
C SER A 28 -11.66 12.13 -11.62
N LYS A 29 -11.55 13.30 -10.99
CA LYS A 29 -10.50 13.65 -10.02
C LYS A 29 -10.95 13.48 -8.57
N GLY A 30 -12.18 13.01 -8.34
CA GLY A 30 -12.73 12.89 -7.00
C GLY A 30 -12.04 11.80 -6.19
N VAL A 31 -11.56 12.16 -5.00
CA VAL A 31 -11.08 11.20 -3.98
C VAL A 31 -12.14 11.05 -2.89
N THR A 32 -12.30 9.83 -2.38
CA THR A 32 -13.23 9.55 -1.28
C THR A 32 -12.78 10.30 -0.03
N SER A 33 -13.48 11.38 0.33
CA SER A 33 -13.25 12.11 1.57
C SER A 33 -14.29 11.70 2.62
N ARG A 34 -13.84 10.99 3.66
CA ARG A 34 -14.68 10.64 4.81
C ARG A 34 -14.04 11.10 6.10
N ARG A 35 -14.76 11.93 6.86
CA ARG A 35 -14.25 12.57 8.09
C ARG A 35 -13.86 11.58 9.19
N TYR A 36 -14.42 10.38 9.18
CA TYR A 36 -14.17 9.37 10.20
C TYR A 36 -12.94 8.49 9.92
N TYR A 37 -12.25 8.69 8.79
CA TYR A 37 -10.98 8.00 8.60
C TYR A 37 -9.99 8.47 9.66
N LEU A 38 -9.37 7.52 10.33
CA LEU A 38 -8.27 7.74 11.26
C LEU A 38 -7.10 8.36 10.51
N CYS A 39 -6.27 9.10 11.22
CA CYS A 39 -5.06 9.68 10.69
C CYS A 39 -3.91 9.21 11.58
N PRO A 40 -2.78 8.73 11.04
CA PRO A 40 -1.59 8.58 11.85
C PRO A 40 -1.19 9.96 12.37
N THR A 41 -0.69 10.04 13.60
CA THR A 41 -0.18 11.30 14.17
C THR A 41 1.15 11.69 13.53
N GLU A 42 1.93 10.70 13.12
CA GLU A 42 3.24 10.87 12.51
C GLU A 42 3.42 9.94 11.30
N LEU A 43 4.06 10.46 10.25
CA LEU A 43 4.49 9.74 9.06
C LEU A 43 6.00 9.81 8.90
N ARG A 44 6.67 8.68 8.72
CA ARG A 44 8.14 8.64 8.54
C ARG A 44 8.52 7.76 7.35
N VAL A 45 9.68 8.03 6.77
CA VAL A 45 10.29 7.10 5.81
C VAL A 45 10.70 5.82 6.55
N TRP A 46 10.30 4.68 6.02
CA TRP A 46 10.67 3.35 6.50
C TRP A 46 12.03 2.97 5.95
N LYS A 47 13.08 3.55 6.55
CA LYS A 47 14.46 3.43 6.07
C LYS A 47 14.95 1.98 5.94
N ASP A 48 14.44 1.08 6.78
CA ASP A 48 14.83 -0.33 6.78
C ASP A 48 14.13 -1.17 5.68
N PHE A 49 13.12 -0.65 4.98
CA PHE A 49 12.48 -1.39 3.88
C PHE A 49 13.21 -1.08 2.57
N ASN A 50 14.31 -1.78 2.33
CA ASN A 50 15.19 -1.60 1.18
C ASN A 50 15.78 -2.94 0.73
N PHE A 51 16.51 -2.93 -0.40
CA PHE A 51 17.10 -4.14 -0.98
C PHE A 51 18.11 -4.81 -0.05
N SER A 52 19.02 -4.05 0.56
CA SER A 52 20.02 -4.59 1.50
C SER A 52 19.38 -5.34 2.68
N THR A 53 18.23 -4.86 3.14
CA THR A 53 17.49 -5.52 4.21
C THR A 53 16.81 -6.80 3.73
N LEU A 54 16.26 -6.80 2.51
CA LEU A 54 15.74 -8.01 1.87
C LEU A 54 16.84 -9.07 1.69
N GLU A 55 18.06 -8.66 1.35
CA GLU A 55 19.20 -9.59 1.25
C GLU A 55 19.63 -10.17 2.59
N ALA A 56 19.54 -9.39 3.68
CA ALA A 56 20.00 -9.80 5.00
C ALA A 56 18.95 -10.59 5.82
N ILE A 57 17.66 -10.31 5.62
CA ILE A 57 16.57 -10.83 6.46
C ILE A 57 16.55 -12.37 6.49
N TYR A 58 16.14 -12.92 7.64
CA TYR A 58 16.08 -14.37 7.89
C TYR A 58 17.43 -15.08 7.65
N GLY A 59 18.54 -14.36 7.82
CA GLY A 59 19.88 -14.90 7.59
C GLY A 59 20.11 -15.23 6.11
N ARG A 60 19.69 -14.34 5.20
CA ARG A 60 19.81 -14.45 3.73
C ARG A 60 18.99 -15.56 3.06
N LYS A 61 18.32 -16.41 3.83
CA LYS A 61 17.51 -17.52 3.30
C LYS A 61 16.47 -17.08 2.27
N LEU A 62 15.88 -15.89 2.45
CA LEU A 62 14.85 -15.39 1.55
C LEU A 62 15.40 -15.07 0.16
N ILE A 63 16.53 -14.37 0.08
CA ILE A 63 17.14 -14.02 -1.21
C ILE A 63 17.78 -15.24 -1.87
N GLU A 64 18.37 -16.16 -1.10
CA GLU A 64 18.91 -17.43 -1.60
C GLU A 64 17.81 -18.27 -2.25
N GLU A 65 16.66 -18.35 -1.60
CA GLU A 65 15.47 -19.00 -2.15
C GLU A 65 15.00 -18.28 -3.43
N ALA A 66 14.94 -16.95 -3.44
CA ALA A 66 14.51 -16.21 -4.62
C ALA A 66 15.44 -16.36 -5.84
N ARG A 67 16.77 -16.44 -5.62
CA ARG A 67 17.79 -16.54 -6.67
C ARG A 67 18.03 -17.97 -7.17
N ARG A 68 17.56 -18.99 -6.44
CA ARG A 68 17.73 -20.38 -6.86
C ARG A 68 17.08 -20.62 -8.22
N THR A 69 17.88 -21.21 -9.11
CA THR A 69 17.48 -21.58 -10.47
C THR A 69 16.91 -22.99 -10.51
N GLY A 70 16.19 -23.31 -11.60
CA GLY A 70 15.61 -24.65 -11.81
C GLY A 70 14.28 -24.88 -11.06
N ALA A 71 13.66 -23.81 -10.57
CA ALA A 71 12.28 -23.83 -10.13
C ALA A 71 11.32 -24.02 -11.33
N SER A 72 10.04 -24.26 -11.04
CA SER A 72 9.01 -24.38 -12.08
C SER A 72 9.08 -23.19 -13.03
N SER A 73 8.95 -23.41 -14.35
CA SER A 73 8.99 -22.33 -15.35
C SER A 73 7.92 -21.28 -15.04
N LEU A 74 8.35 -20.12 -14.53
CA LEU A 74 7.50 -18.99 -14.20
C LEU A 74 7.20 -18.23 -15.49
N ASN A 75 5.92 -18.04 -15.76
CA ASN A 75 5.46 -17.48 -17.02
C ASN A 75 4.83 -16.12 -16.78
N PHE A 76 5.26 -15.13 -17.57
CA PHE A 76 4.69 -13.79 -17.46
C PHE A 76 3.24 -13.77 -17.97
N PRO A 77 2.34 -13.06 -17.26
CA PRO A 77 1.00 -12.82 -17.76
C PRO A 77 1.04 -11.94 -19.02
N ARG A 78 0.15 -12.21 -19.97
CA ARG A 78 0.02 -11.38 -21.17
C ARG A 78 -0.86 -10.19 -20.86
N VAL A 79 -0.34 -8.98 -21.08
CA VAL A 79 -1.08 -7.72 -20.97
C VAL A 79 -1.37 -7.20 -22.37
N SER A 80 -2.65 -7.14 -22.74
CA SER A 80 -3.06 -6.61 -24.04
C SER A 80 -2.87 -5.09 -24.12
N ALA A 81 -2.94 -4.51 -25.32
CA ALA A 81 -2.89 -3.05 -25.46
C ALA A 81 -4.06 -2.37 -24.72
N ILE A 82 -5.24 -3.00 -24.70
CA ILE A 82 -6.42 -2.46 -24.02
C ILE A 82 -6.21 -2.43 -22.50
N ASP A 83 -5.56 -3.45 -21.93
CA ASP A 83 -5.29 -3.52 -20.49
C ASP A 83 -4.26 -2.48 -20.02
N ARG A 84 -3.48 -1.90 -20.93
CA ARG A 84 -2.48 -0.84 -20.64
C ARG A 84 -3.08 0.56 -20.59
N VAL A 85 -4.34 0.71 -20.97
CA VAL A 85 -5.04 2.01 -20.92
C VAL A 85 -5.70 2.15 -19.56
N VAL A 86 -5.16 3.04 -18.71
CA VAL A 86 -5.61 3.21 -17.33
C VAL A 86 -6.15 4.63 -17.12
N ASP A 87 -7.47 4.74 -17.04
CA ASP A 87 -8.18 6.02 -16.88
C ASP A 87 -9.02 6.13 -15.60
N ASP A 88 -9.18 5.03 -14.88
CA ASP A 88 -9.96 4.93 -13.66
C ASP A 88 -9.48 3.82 -12.70
N GLU A 89 -10.09 3.74 -11.52
CA GLU A 89 -9.72 2.74 -10.51
C GLU A 89 -10.02 1.30 -10.96
N PRO A 90 -11.17 0.98 -11.61
CA PRO A 90 -11.41 -0.34 -12.18
C PRO A 90 -10.34 -0.82 -13.17
N THR A 91 -9.92 0.03 -14.12
CA THR A 91 -8.85 -0.29 -15.08
C THR A 91 -7.50 -0.47 -14.39
N THR A 92 -7.20 0.36 -13.37
CA THR A 92 -6.02 0.19 -12.51
C THR A 92 -6.03 -1.18 -11.81
N ILE A 93 -7.15 -1.54 -11.18
CA ILE A 93 -7.31 -2.82 -10.47
C ILE A 93 -7.15 -3.99 -11.45
N SER A 94 -7.71 -3.87 -12.66
CA SER A 94 -7.62 -4.90 -13.70
C SER A 94 -6.17 -5.15 -14.09
N LEU A 95 -5.43 -4.08 -14.42
CA LEU A 95 -4.02 -4.18 -14.79
C LEU A 95 -3.17 -4.76 -13.66
N LEU A 96 -3.26 -4.22 -12.44
CA LEU A 96 -2.51 -4.72 -11.28
C LEU A 96 -2.84 -6.18 -10.94
N THR A 97 -4.09 -6.58 -11.20
CA THR A 97 -4.55 -7.96 -11.07
C THR A 97 -3.90 -8.87 -12.12
N ILE A 98 -3.88 -8.45 -13.39
CA ILE A 98 -3.32 -9.25 -14.48
C ILE A 98 -1.82 -9.36 -14.31
N TRP A 99 -1.13 -8.25 -14.06
CA TRP A 99 0.32 -8.19 -14.02
C TRP A 99 0.87 -8.54 -12.62
N ASN A 100 0.78 -7.59 -11.68
CA ASN A 100 1.49 -7.70 -10.40
C ASN A 100 0.98 -8.86 -9.54
N ARG A 101 -0.34 -9.03 -9.42
CA ARG A 101 -0.89 -10.13 -8.61
C ARG A 101 -0.52 -11.49 -9.17
N SER A 102 -0.62 -11.69 -10.48
CA SER A 102 -0.26 -12.98 -11.10
C SER A 102 1.21 -13.31 -10.87
N ILE A 103 2.10 -12.32 -11.05
CA ILE A 103 3.53 -12.48 -10.84
C ILE A 103 3.83 -12.78 -9.36
N VAL A 104 3.32 -11.93 -8.45
CA VAL A 104 3.56 -12.09 -7.01
C VAL A 104 3.00 -13.41 -6.50
N ASN A 105 1.78 -13.80 -6.87
CA ASN A 105 1.22 -15.06 -6.41
C ASN A 105 1.97 -16.27 -6.95
N ALA A 106 2.36 -16.29 -8.23
CA ALA A 106 3.15 -17.40 -8.76
C ALA A 106 4.48 -17.55 -7.99
N ALA A 107 5.14 -16.42 -7.66
CA ALA A 107 6.34 -16.43 -6.82
C ALA A 107 6.08 -16.85 -5.36
N LEU A 108 4.91 -16.52 -4.78
CA LEU A 108 4.54 -16.92 -3.43
C LEU A 108 4.10 -18.39 -3.35
N GLU A 109 3.57 -18.95 -4.43
CA GLU A 109 3.08 -20.34 -4.53
C GLU A 109 4.21 -21.35 -4.75
N GLU A 110 5.43 -20.89 -5.04
CA GLU A 110 6.60 -21.76 -5.05
C GLU A 110 6.73 -22.51 -3.71
N ALA A 111 6.85 -23.84 -3.79
CA ALA A 111 6.62 -24.72 -2.65
C ALA A 111 7.52 -24.39 -1.44
N ALA A 112 8.78 -24.05 -1.70
CA ALA A 112 9.71 -23.69 -0.63
C ALA A 112 9.41 -22.31 -0.03
N ILE A 113 8.79 -21.38 -0.78
CA ILE A 113 8.27 -20.13 -0.22
C ILE A 113 7.09 -20.40 0.74
N LEU A 114 6.12 -21.20 0.31
CA LEU A 114 4.96 -21.55 1.13
C LEU A 114 5.35 -22.24 2.44
N ASN A 115 6.31 -23.17 2.36
CA ASN A 115 6.71 -24.00 3.49
C ASN A 115 7.63 -23.28 4.48
N LEU A 116 8.54 -22.42 4.01
CA LEU A 116 9.54 -21.78 4.87
C LEU A 116 9.12 -20.42 5.40
N PHE A 117 8.37 -19.65 4.62
CA PHE A 117 8.13 -18.23 4.90
C PHE A 117 6.66 -17.90 5.19
N HIS A 118 5.76 -18.87 5.02
CA HIS A 118 4.33 -18.79 5.33
C HIS A 118 3.67 -17.46 4.87
N PRO A 119 3.82 -17.07 3.60
CA PRO A 119 3.31 -15.78 3.13
C PRO A 119 1.79 -15.69 3.25
N CYS A 120 1.28 -14.46 3.32
CA CYS A 120 -0.13 -14.25 3.01
C CYS A 120 -0.31 -14.17 1.48
N ILE A 121 -1.33 -14.85 0.94
CA ILE A 121 -1.57 -14.89 -0.51
C ILE A 121 -2.42 -13.69 -0.94
N TRP A 122 -2.09 -13.07 -2.07
CA TRP A 122 -2.85 -11.95 -2.62
C TRP A 122 -4.13 -12.46 -3.30
N ARG A 123 -5.27 -12.28 -2.65
CA ARG A 123 -6.56 -12.72 -3.20
C ARG A 123 -7.21 -11.59 -4.00
N ALA A 124 -7.85 -11.96 -5.10
CA ALA A 124 -8.85 -11.10 -5.69
C ALA A 124 -9.95 -10.87 -4.65
N LYS A 125 -10.59 -9.70 -4.66
CA LYS A 125 -11.97 -9.62 -4.20
C LYS A 125 -12.77 -10.55 -5.10
N THR A 126 -13.00 -11.79 -4.67
CA THR A 126 -14.11 -12.57 -5.18
C THR A 126 -15.32 -11.71 -4.89
N GLY A 127 -15.93 -11.14 -5.93
CA GLY A 127 -17.17 -10.39 -5.79
C GLY A 127 -18.09 -11.27 -4.96
N GLN A 128 -18.30 -10.91 -3.69
CA GLN A 128 -19.24 -11.62 -2.86
C GLN A 128 -20.61 -11.30 -3.44
N ASN A 129 -21.00 -12.21 -4.32
CA ASN A 129 -22.35 -12.63 -4.60
C ASN A 129 -23.30 -12.25 -3.46
N ILE A 130 -24.29 -11.44 -3.80
CA ILE A 130 -25.70 -11.81 -3.64
C ILE A 130 -25.97 -12.40 -2.24
N SER A 131 -25.89 -11.58 -1.20
CA SER A 131 -26.72 -11.80 -0.02
C SER A 131 -28.16 -11.48 -0.44
N THR A 132 -28.87 -12.47 -1.00
CA THR A 132 -30.31 -12.42 -1.30
C THR A 132 -31.18 -12.40 -0.05
N GLU A 133 -30.59 -12.40 1.15
CA GLU A 133 -31.33 -12.20 2.38
C GLU A 133 -31.70 -10.73 2.56
N LYS A 134 -32.90 -10.40 2.07
CA LYS A 134 -33.63 -9.13 2.22
C LYS A 134 -33.99 -8.82 3.69
N SER A 135 -33.03 -8.83 4.60
CA SER A 135 -33.25 -8.30 5.94
C SER A 135 -32.86 -6.81 5.94
N ALA A 136 -33.88 -5.95 5.92
CA ALA A 136 -33.80 -4.48 5.88
C ALA A 136 -33.22 -3.84 7.15
N LYS A 137 -32.13 -4.40 7.70
CA LYS A 137 -31.37 -3.78 8.79
C LYS A 137 -30.44 -2.72 8.19
N LYS A 138 -30.49 -1.50 8.75
CA LYS A 138 -29.62 -0.37 8.38
C LYS A 138 -28.18 -0.87 8.14
N VAL A 139 -27.75 -0.90 6.88
CA VAL A 139 -26.41 -1.31 6.51
C VAL A 139 -25.46 -0.27 7.08
N LYS A 140 -24.88 -0.55 8.25
CA LYS A 140 -23.73 0.22 8.74
C LYS A 140 -22.68 0.13 7.64
N HIS A 141 -22.32 1.26 7.03
CA HIS A 141 -21.30 1.31 5.98
C HIS A 141 -19.99 0.72 6.54
N ARG A 142 -19.74 -0.56 6.24
CA ARG A 142 -18.50 -1.24 6.64
C ARG A 142 -17.38 -0.62 5.81
N LEU A 143 -16.37 -0.08 6.50
CA LEU A 143 -15.13 0.31 5.85
C LEU A 143 -14.43 -0.96 5.43
N LYS A 144 -14.24 -1.14 4.13
CA LYS A 144 -13.58 -2.31 3.56
C LYS A 144 -12.50 -1.78 2.63
N PRO A 145 -11.25 -2.25 2.75
CA PRO A 145 -10.24 -1.93 1.76
C PRO A 145 -10.61 -2.49 0.40
N ASP A 146 -9.86 -2.05 -0.61
CA ASP A 146 -10.04 -2.53 -1.97
C ASP A 146 -9.56 -3.98 -2.16
N ALA A 147 -8.59 -4.43 -1.36
CA ALA A 147 -8.26 -5.84 -1.17
C ALA A 147 -7.65 -6.09 0.23
N GLY A 148 -7.58 -7.34 0.65
CA GLY A 148 -6.71 -7.76 1.76
C GLY A 148 -6.99 -7.32 3.20
N ALA A 149 -8.23 -6.95 3.57
CA ALA A 149 -8.63 -6.97 4.99
C ALA A 149 -9.58 -8.14 5.28
N VAL A 150 -9.05 -9.36 5.27
CA VAL A 150 -9.78 -10.48 5.87
C VAL A 150 -9.12 -10.85 7.20
N SER A 151 -9.74 -10.38 8.28
CA SER A 151 -9.69 -11.01 9.59
C SER A 151 -11.15 -11.02 10.05
N LEU A 152 -11.82 -12.14 10.34
CA LEU A 152 -11.37 -13.39 10.94
C LEU A 152 -11.85 -14.62 10.16
N CYS A 153 -11.06 -15.69 10.25
CA CYS A 153 -11.61 -17.01 10.49
C CYS A 153 -12.11 -17.00 11.94
N THR A 154 -13.41 -16.81 12.17
CA THR A 154 -14.03 -16.65 13.50
C THR A 154 -13.90 -17.89 14.39
N THR A 155 -13.44 -18.96 13.79
CA THR A 155 -13.13 -20.25 14.36
C THR A 155 -12.50 -20.94 13.16
N CYS A 156 -11.33 -21.56 13.28
CA CYS A 156 -11.06 -22.70 12.40
C CYS A 156 -11.99 -23.84 12.87
N LEU A 157 -13.30 -23.62 12.60
CA LEU A 157 -14.45 -24.50 12.73
C LEU A 157 -14.17 -25.71 11.85
N SER A 158 -14.10 -26.88 12.48
CA SER A 158 -13.87 -28.23 11.93
C SER A 158 -12.48 -28.45 11.29
N ALA A 159 -11.76 -29.42 11.86
CA ALA A 159 -10.38 -29.81 11.54
C ALA A 159 -10.21 -30.47 10.14
N GLN A 160 -10.98 -30.05 9.13
CA GLN A 160 -11.03 -30.74 7.84
C GLN A 160 -10.70 -29.86 6.62
N SER A 161 -10.42 -28.56 6.79
CA SER A 161 -9.88 -27.75 5.69
C SER A 161 -8.57 -27.08 6.09
N PRO A 162 -7.42 -27.53 5.53
CA PRO A 162 -6.18 -26.82 5.74
C PRO A 162 -6.30 -25.45 5.06
N SER A 163 -5.79 -24.43 5.75
CA SER A 163 -5.08 -23.32 5.12
C SER A 163 -5.82 -22.49 4.06
N LEU A 164 -7.01 -21.98 4.33
CA LEU A 164 -7.45 -20.77 3.62
C LEU A 164 -6.57 -19.60 4.09
N ALA A 165 -5.45 -19.39 3.39
CA ALA A 165 -4.53 -18.29 3.61
C ALA A 165 -5.32 -16.98 3.68
N LEU A 166 -5.39 -16.41 4.88
CA LEU A 166 -6.07 -15.16 5.15
C LEU A 166 -5.23 -14.02 4.57
N GLU A 167 -5.84 -13.21 3.72
CA GLU A 167 -5.18 -12.02 3.19
C GLU A 167 -5.15 -10.96 4.31
N ARG A 168 -3.96 -10.78 4.91
CA ARG A 168 -3.67 -9.95 6.09
C ARG A 168 -2.87 -8.68 5.74
N LEU A 169 -3.09 -8.18 4.52
CA LEU A 169 -2.39 -7.02 3.98
C LEU A 169 -3.40 -6.13 3.28
N PRO A 170 -4.00 -5.15 3.98
CA PRO A 170 -4.95 -4.21 3.40
C PRO A 170 -4.31 -3.43 2.25
N LYS A 171 -5.04 -3.35 1.13
CA LYS A 171 -4.63 -2.64 -0.08
C LYS A 171 -5.70 -1.66 -0.52
N ASP A 172 -5.26 -0.52 -1.03
CA ASP A 172 -6.11 0.49 -1.67
C ASP A 172 -5.58 0.76 -3.07
N TYR A 173 -6.46 0.85 -4.07
CA TYR A 173 -6.03 1.10 -5.44
C TYR A 173 -6.39 2.53 -5.84
N LYS A 174 -5.46 3.22 -6.49
CA LYS A 174 -5.65 4.57 -7.02
C LYS A 174 -5.04 4.66 -8.40
N THR A 175 -5.64 5.45 -9.29
CA THR A 175 -4.97 5.83 -10.53
C THR A 175 -3.79 6.75 -10.20
N ALA A 176 -2.72 6.67 -10.99
CA ALA A 176 -1.60 7.62 -10.88
C ALA A 176 -2.09 9.09 -10.96
N SER A 177 -3.03 9.35 -11.87
CA SER A 177 -3.65 10.68 -12.03
C SER A 177 -4.44 11.20 -10.82
N LYS A 178 -4.88 10.32 -9.91
CA LYS A 178 -5.61 10.70 -8.70
C LYS A 178 -4.71 10.82 -7.48
N TRP A 179 -3.67 10.02 -7.41
CA TRP A 179 -2.80 9.99 -6.25
C TRP A 179 -1.41 9.47 -6.61
N GLU A 180 -0.41 10.23 -6.17
CA GLU A 180 0.99 9.87 -6.11
C GLU A 180 1.53 10.38 -4.78
N SER A 181 2.50 9.69 -4.20
CA SER A 181 3.16 10.08 -2.98
C SER A 181 4.10 11.26 -3.21
N LEU A 182 4.70 11.39 -4.41
CA LEU A 182 5.71 12.42 -4.67
C LEU A 182 5.20 13.86 -4.43
N PRO A 183 4.00 14.27 -4.87
CA PRO A 183 3.42 15.56 -4.45
C PRO A 183 3.28 15.67 -2.93
N PHE A 184 2.86 14.61 -2.23
CA PHE A 184 2.78 14.58 -0.77
C PHE A 184 4.16 14.77 -0.11
N LEU A 185 5.21 14.14 -0.66
CA LEU A 185 6.58 14.24 -0.19
C LEU A 185 7.16 15.64 -0.44
N ARG A 186 6.91 16.21 -1.62
CA ARG A 186 7.44 17.53 -2.03
C ARG A 186 6.71 18.71 -1.41
N GLN A 187 5.40 18.58 -1.15
CA GLN A 187 4.61 19.65 -0.55
C GLN A 187 4.88 19.81 0.95
N ALA A 188 5.79 18.99 1.52
CA ALA A 188 6.15 19.04 2.92
C ALA A 188 4.90 18.99 3.80
N LEU A 189 3.95 18.09 3.52
CA LEU A 189 2.72 17.96 4.33
C LEU A 189 3.04 17.57 5.78
N THR A 190 4.27 17.12 6.01
CA THR A 190 4.86 16.90 7.32
C THR A 190 6.03 17.86 7.54
N ASN A 191 6.40 18.08 8.80
CA ASN A 191 7.63 18.81 9.10
C ASN A 191 8.83 17.96 8.65
N GLU A 192 9.76 18.55 7.92
CA GLU A 192 10.89 17.83 7.32
C GLU A 192 12.08 17.66 8.27
N THR A 193 12.27 18.59 9.22
CA THR A 193 13.44 18.61 10.10
C THR A 193 13.08 19.12 11.49
N GLY A 194 13.80 18.63 12.51
CA GLY A 194 13.75 19.15 13.88
C GLY A 194 12.69 18.52 14.77
N GLU A 195 12.30 19.23 15.83
CA GLU A 195 11.29 18.76 16.77
C GLU A 195 9.93 18.60 16.08
N GLY A 196 9.55 17.35 15.82
CA GLY A 196 8.30 17.03 15.14
C GLY A 196 8.43 16.70 13.66
N GLU A 197 9.63 16.33 13.18
CA GLU A 197 9.83 15.61 11.92
C GLU A 197 8.73 14.55 11.72
N GLY A 198 8.12 14.50 10.54
CA GLY A 198 7.08 13.53 10.22
C GLY A 198 5.68 13.83 10.79
N LYS A 199 5.52 14.82 11.68
CA LYS A 199 4.19 15.27 12.10
C LYS A 199 3.54 16.09 11.00
N TRP A 200 2.24 15.93 10.83
CA TRP A 200 1.44 16.74 9.92
C TRP A 200 1.53 18.23 10.25
N LYS A 201 1.67 19.06 9.21
CA LYS A 201 1.44 20.49 9.36
C LYS A 201 -0.04 20.78 9.61
N THR A 202 -0.33 21.88 10.29
CA THR A 202 -1.69 22.28 10.65
C THR A 202 -2.58 22.42 9.42
N GLY A 203 -3.66 21.62 9.34
CA GLY A 203 -4.64 21.65 8.24
C GLY A 203 -4.39 20.61 7.14
N GLU A 204 -3.15 20.16 6.95
CA GLU A 204 -2.76 19.26 5.86
C GLU A 204 -3.42 17.87 5.95
N MET A 205 -3.81 17.44 7.14
CA MET A 205 -4.55 16.18 7.34
C MET A 205 -5.90 16.15 6.62
N THR A 206 -6.42 17.31 6.20
CA THR A 206 -7.69 17.44 5.47
C THR A 206 -7.51 17.56 3.95
N GLU A 207 -6.27 17.69 3.48
CA GLU A 207 -5.96 17.77 2.06
C GLU A 207 -6.29 16.48 1.32
N GLN A 208 -6.62 16.61 0.04
CA GLN A 208 -7.00 15.46 -0.79
C GLN A 208 -5.89 14.42 -0.89
N ALA A 209 -4.62 14.87 -0.94
CA ALA A 209 -3.45 14.01 -1.00
C ALA A 209 -3.29 13.14 0.26
N ALA A 210 -3.79 13.57 1.41
CA ALA A 210 -3.74 12.82 2.67
C ALA A 210 -4.83 11.73 2.77
N MET A 211 -5.89 11.80 1.95
CA MET A 211 -7.06 10.91 2.10
C MET A 211 -6.74 9.44 1.89
N PRO A 212 -5.98 9.02 0.86
CA PRO A 212 -5.63 7.60 0.70
C PRO A 212 -4.82 7.05 1.87
N ILE A 213 -3.87 7.84 2.41
CA ILE A 213 -3.07 7.48 3.59
C ILE A 213 -3.98 7.25 4.81
N ARG A 214 -4.91 8.18 5.08
CA ARG A 214 -5.88 8.05 6.18
C ARG A 214 -6.80 6.83 6.00
N GLN A 215 -7.20 6.57 4.76
CA GLN A 215 -8.04 5.43 4.41
C GLN A 215 -7.34 4.11 4.70
N VAL A 216 -6.11 3.90 4.21
CA VAL A 216 -5.35 2.66 4.46
C VAL A 216 -4.91 2.50 5.90
N TYR A 217 -4.57 3.61 6.58
CA TYR A 217 -4.30 3.60 8.02
C TYR A 217 -5.52 3.09 8.79
N THR A 218 -6.71 3.58 8.45
CA THR A 218 -7.97 3.13 9.06
C THR A 218 -8.20 1.64 8.85
N TYR A 219 -7.90 1.11 7.65
CA TYR A 219 -8.03 -0.31 7.37
C TYR A 219 -7.09 -1.14 8.24
N CYS A 220 -5.83 -0.75 8.35
CA CYS A 220 -4.83 -1.43 9.17
C CYS A 220 -5.22 -1.44 10.65
N VAL A 221 -5.63 -0.29 11.22
CA VAL A 221 -6.09 -0.21 12.61
C VAL A 221 -7.34 -1.07 12.85
N LYS A 222 -8.31 -1.06 11.93
CA LYS A 222 -9.54 -1.84 12.10
C LYS A 222 -9.33 -3.34 11.96
N SER A 223 -8.37 -3.74 11.14
CA SER A 223 -8.07 -5.16 10.87
C SER A 223 -6.93 -5.69 11.74
N GLY A 224 -6.36 -4.87 12.63
CA GLY A 224 -5.21 -5.26 13.46
C GLY A 224 -3.99 -5.64 12.62
N CYS A 225 -3.87 -5.07 11.41
CA CYS A 225 -2.79 -5.37 10.47
C CYS A 225 -1.66 -4.34 10.61
N ARG A 226 -0.44 -4.84 10.76
CA ARG A 226 0.81 -4.08 10.87
C ARG A 226 1.18 -3.43 9.55
N TYR A 227 0.99 -4.14 8.44
CA TYR A 227 1.41 -3.71 7.11
C TYR A 227 0.20 -3.37 6.23
N GLY A 228 0.41 -2.51 5.24
CA GLY A 228 -0.55 -2.25 4.17
C GLY A 228 0.12 -1.58 2.99
N CYS A 229 -0.64 -1.37 1.91
CA CYS A 229 -0.15 -0.62 0.76
C CYS A 229 -1.23 0.20 0.03
N ILE A 230 -0.80 1.24 -0.67
CA ILE A 230 -1.56 1.92 -1.73
C ILE A 230 -0.86 1.57 -3.04
N LEU A 231 -1.63 1.09 -4.01
CA LEU A 231 -1.10 0.65 -5.30
C LEU A 231 -1.65 1.53 -6.42
N THR A 232 -0.73 2.06 -7.21
CA THR A 232 -1.02 2.80 -8.44
C THR A 232 -0.18 2.23 -9.58
N THR A 233 -0.39 2.75 -10.79
CA THR A 233 0.47 2.45 -11.95
C THR A 233 1.69 3.37 -12.05
N ALA A 234 1.89 4.24 -11.06
CA ALA A 234 3.10 5.06 -10.92
C ALA A 234 4.01 4.56 -9.79
N GLU A 235 3.45 3.88 -8.78
CA GLU A 235 4.23 3.40 -7.64
C GLU A 235 3.48 2.35 -6.79
N ALA A 236 4.24 1.66 -5.94
CA ALA A 236 3.72 0.98 -4.76
C ALA A 236 4.14 1.73 -3.49
N PHE A 237 3.16 2.28 -2.75
CA PHE A 237 3.38 2.91 -1.46
C PHE A 237 3.13 1.88 -0.35
N ILE A 238 4.20 1.34 0.21
CA ILE A 238 4.17 0.26 1.21
C ILE A 238 4.45 0.86 2.58
N PHE A 239 3.72 0.43 3.61
CA PHE A 239 3.90 0.98 4.94
C PHE A 239 3.69 -0.05 6.05
N ARG A 240 4.20 0.29 7.24
CA ARG A 240 3.86 -0.36 8.51
C ARG A 240 3.34 0.66 9.53
N ILE A 241 2.55 0.20 10.50
CA ILE A 241 1.98 1.03 11.57
C ILE A 241 2.34 0.52 12.96
N LYS A 242 2.50 1.43 13.93
CA LYS A 242 2.60 1.12 15.37
C LYS A 242 2.17 2.31 16.23
N PRO A 243 1.80 2.09 17.50
CA PRO A 243 1.74 3.18 18.48
C PRO A 243 3.11 3.85 18.67
N ARG A 244 3.12 5.15 18.96
CA ARG A 244 4.36 5.91 19.25
C ARG A 244 4.73 5.88 20.72
N THR A 245 3.74 6.09 21.57
CA THR A 245 3.92 6.08 23.01
C THR A 245 3.84 4.64 23.49
N GLU A 246 4.98 4.09 23.93
CA GLU A 246 4.96 2.83 24.66
C GLU A 246 4.13 3.00 25.93
N MET A 247 3.27 2.03 26.20
CA MET A 247 2.46 2.05 27.41
C MET A 247 3.41 2.00 28.61
N ARG A 248 3.56 3.11 29.33
CA ARG A 248 4.31 3.16 30.60
C ARG A 248 3.58 2.29 31.61
N ASP A 249 4.07 1.06 31.79
CA ASP A 249 3.94 0.12 32.91
C ASP A 249 2.60 0.10 33.67
N SER A 250 1.47 0.39 33.02
CA SER A 250 0.16 0.37 33.64
C SER A 250 -0.36 -1.07 33.70
N ALA A 251 0.24 -1.82 34.64
CA ALA A 251 -0.29 -2.99 35.34
C ALA A 251 -0.83 -4.14 34.49
N THR A 252 0.10 -4.93 33.95
CA THR A 252 0.30 -6.41 34.01
C THR A 252 -0.82 -7.39 34.40
N THR A 253 -2.12 -7.04 34.40
CA THR A 253 -3.17 -7.94 34.92
C THR A 253 -4.42 -8.06 34.03
N GLY A 254 -4.44 -7.41 32.86
CA GLY A 254 -5.54 -7.56 31.88
C GLY A 254 -5.30 -8.69 30.88
N GLY A 255 -6.31 -9.54 30.63
CA GLY A 255 -6.26 -10.63 29.65
C GLY A 255 -6.02 -10.19 28.19
N CYS A 256 -5.80 -11.15 27.29
CA CYS A 256 -5.40 -10.92 25.88
C CYS A 256 -6.34 -10.00 25.06
N SER A 257 -7.66 -10.00 25.35
CA SER A 257 -8.61 -9.10 24.69
C SER A 257 -8.38 -7.63 25.07
N SER A 258 -8.00 -7.37 26.32
CA SER A 258 -7.66 -6.04 26.82
C SER A 258 -6.45 -5.47 26.09
N LYS A 259 -5.40 -6.27 25.84
CA LYS A 259 -4.19 -5.82 25.13
C LYS A 259 -4.49 -5.30 23.72
N THR A 260 -5.33 -6.00 22.96
CA THR A 260 -5.66 -5.61 21.57
C THR A 260 -6.50 -4.33 21.52
N GLN A 261 -7.46 -4.19 22.44
CA GLN A 261 -8.26 -2.97 22.56
C GLN A 261 -7.37 -1.76 22.92
N THR A 262 -6.41 -1.96 23.82
CA THR A 262 -5.45 -0.93 24.21
C THR A 262 -4.55 -0.50 23.05
N ILE A 263 -3.99 -1.44 22.28
CA ILE A 263 -3.18 -1.11 21.09
C ILE A 263 -4.00 -0.33 20.06
N ASN A 264 -5.25 -0.76 19.80
CA ASN A 264 -6.13 -0.06 18.86
C ASN A 264 -6.49 1.35 19.33
N GLN A 265 -6.70 1.56 20.62
CA GLN A 265 -6.92 2.89 21.20
C GLN A 265 -5.66 3.76 21.09
N ALA A 266 -4.48 3.19 21.35
CA ALA A 266 -3.21 3.89 21.22
C ALA A 266 -2.93 4.29 19.76
N LEU A 267 -3.18 3.42 18.78
CA LEU A 267 -3.09 3.75 17.36
C LEU A 267 -4.05 4.87 16.94
N LYS A 268 -5.26 4.91 17.50
CA LYS A 268 -6.24 5.97 17.22
C LYS A 268 -5.80 7.32 17.78
N ALA A 269 -5.09 7.32 18.91
CA ALA A 269 -4.68 8.52 19.61
C ALA A 269 -3.31 9.05 19.16
N ASP A 270 -2.32 8.18 19.00
CA ASP A 270 -0.91 8.54 18.79
C ASP A 270 -0.18 7.50 17.92
N GLY A 271 -0.71 7.29 16.72
CA GLY A 271 -0.17 6.33 15.77
C GLY A 271 0.99 6.86 14.93
N LEU A 272 1.95 5.99 14.63
CA LEU A 272 3.00 6.19 13.64
C LEU A 272 2.73 5.29 12.43
N MET A 273 2.94 5.86 11.25
CA MET A 273 3.07 5.09 10.00
C MET A 273 4.46 5.33 9.41
N GLU A 274 5.19 4.25 9.15
CA GLU A 274 6.46 4.27 8.44
C GLU A 274 6.21 3.76 7.01
N TYR A 275 6.68 4.46 5.98
CA TYR A 275 6.37 4.13 4.58
C TYR A 275 7.59 4.15 3.66
N VAL A 276 7.48 3.47 2.53
CA VAL A 276 8.38 3.57 1.38
C VAL A 276 7.53 3.69 0.11
N SER A 277 8.02 4.47 -0.85
CA SER A 277 7.44 4.57 -2.20
C SER A 277 8.39 3.88 -3.17
N ILE A 278 7.86 2.91 -3.92
CA ILE A 278 8.61 2.15 -4.92
C ILE A 278 8.08 2.54 -6.31
N PRO A 279 8.88 3.26 -7.12
CA PRO A 279 8.45 3.68 -8.46
C PRO A 279 8.13 2.52 -9.39
N TRP A 280 7.16 2.72 -10.28
CA TRP A 280 6.70 1.73 -11.26
C TRP A 280 7.78 1.38 -12.28
N GLU A 281 8.61 2.35 -12.62
CA GLU A 281 9.71 2.22 -13.56
C GLU A 281 10.89 1.40 -13.03
N ASN A 282 10.97 1.12 -11.72
CA ASN A 282 12.06 0.31 -11.17
C ASN A 282 12.03 -1.11 -11.75
N HIS A 283 13.15 -1.52 -12.34
CA HIS A 283 13.37 -2.85 -12.91
C HIS A 283 14.86 -3.21 -12.92
N ASN A 284 15.19 -4.47 -13.17
CA ASN A 284 16.57 -4.89 -13.39
C ASN A 284 17.10 -4.31 -14.71
N HIS A 285 18.13 -3.46 -14.64
CA HIS A 285 18.79 -2.81 -15.78
C HIS A 285 19.88 -3.69 -16.42
N ASP A 286 19.60 -4.99 -16.57
CA ASP A 286 20.47 -6.02 -17.17
C ASP A 286 21.67 -6.50 -16.32
N ASP A 287 21.85 -6.02 -15.08
CA ASP A 287 22.86 -6.53 -14.13
C ASP A 287 22.18 -7.17 -12.90
N PRO A 288 21.96 -8.50 -12.89
CA PRO A 288 21.34 -9.20 -11.77
C PRO A 288 22.20 -9.22 -10.49
N ASP A 289 23.51 -8.99 -10.61
CA ASP A 289 24.45 -9.05 -9.49
C ASP A 289 24.63 -7.68 -8.82
N ASN A 290 24.28 -6.59 -9.51
CA ASN A 290 24.38 -5.22 -9.01
C ASN A 290 23.00 -4.54 -8.88
N TYR A 291 22.04 -5.27 -8.32
CA TYR A 291 20.70 -4.74 -8.10
C TYR A 291 20.62 -3.98 -6.77
N ALA A 292 20.35 -2.68 -6.81
CA ALA A 292 20.34 -1.82 -5.62
C ALA A 292 18.93 -1.43 -5.15
N ASP A 293 17.97 -1.42 -6.07
CA ASP A 293 16.62 -0.90 -5.81
C ASP A 293 15.60 -2.03 -5.61
N LEU A 294 14.40 -1.69 -5.15
CA LEU A 294 13.28 -2.63 -5.15
C LEU A 294 12.41 -2.37 -6.38
N THR A 295 11.97 -3.41 -7.08
CA THR A 295 10.83 -3.30 -8.01
C THR A 295 9.51 -3.36 -7.26
N VAL A 296 8.43 -2.91 -7.91
CA VAL A 296 7.07 -3.05 -7.37
C VAL A 296 6.74 -4.51 -7.01
N ASN A 297 7.02 -5.46 -7.91
CA ASN A 297 6.70 -6.88 -7.67
C ASN A 297 7.54 -7.49 -6.56
N LEU A 298 8.85 -7.19 -6.52
CA LEU A 298 9.74 -7.67 -5.46
C LEU A 298 9.32 -7.11 -4.09
N ALA A 299 9.00 -5.83 -4.03
CA ALA A 299 8.54 -5.18 -2.80
C ALA A 299 7.19 -5.76 -2.32
N LEU A 300 6.26 -6.02 -3.24
CA LEU A 300 4.96 -6.63 -2.92
C LEU A 300 5.12 -8.06 -2.43
N TRP A 301 5.94 -8.87 -3.09
CA TRP A 301 6.27 -10.22 -2.65
C TRP A 301 6.88 -10.20 -1.25
N PHE A 302 7.84 -9.29 -0.99
CA PHE A 302 8.48 -9.17 0.31
C PHE A 302 7.50 -8.79 1.42
N VAL A 303 6.65 -7.77 1.23
CA VAL A 303 5.67 -7.38 2.26
C VAL A 303 4.60 -8.44 2.47
N HIS A 304 4.26 -9.24 1.46
CA HIS A 304 3.35 -10.38 1.60
C HIS A 304 3.93 -11.48 2.51
N ILE A 305 5.24 -11.73 2.42
CA ILE A 305 5.98 -12.63 3.32
C ILE A 305 6.03 -12.06 4.74
N LEU A 306 6.39 -10.78 4.90
CA LEU A 306 6.39 -10.11 6.21
C LEU A 306 5.01 -10.16 6.88
N ALA A 307 3.94 -9.89 6.12
CA ALA A 307 2.58 -9.96 6.62
C ALA A 307 2.15 -11.40 6.95
N GLY A 308 2.58 -12.39 6.17
CA GLY A 308 2.38 -13.80 6.48
C GLY A 308 3.01 -14.19 7.83
N ASN A 309 4.27 -13.80 8.01
CA ASN A 309 5.07 -14.07 9.20
C ASN A 309 4.55 -13.35 10.46
N ALA A 310 4.31 -12.03 10.38
CA ALA A 310 4.02 -11.19 11.53
C ALA A 310 3.06 -10.01 11.23
N HIS A 311 1.82 -10.30 10.80
CA HIS A 311 0.83 -9.25 10.51
C HIS A 311 0.32 -8.44 11.71
N ARG A 312 0.47 -8.87 12.96
CA ARG A 312 -0.22 -8.20 14.09
C ARG A 312 0.47 -6.90 14.45
N VAL A 313 -0.33 -5.87 14.76
CA VAL A 313 0.22 -4.64 15.35
C VAL A 313 0.76 -4.93 16.75
N ASP A 314 1.92 -4.38 17.06
CA ASP A 314 2.54 -4.40 18.38
C ASP A 314 3.10 -3.00 18.74
N TRP A 315 3.52 -2.84 19.99
CA TRP A 315 4.09 -1.60 20.52
C TRP A 315 5.46 -1.29 19.92
N SER A 316 6.27 -2.32 19.72
CA SER A 316 7.61 -2.21 19.19
C SER A 316 7.84 -3.31 18.18
N TYR A 317 8.73 -3.02 17.23
CA TYR A 317 9.17 -3.95 16.21
C TYR A 317 10.68 -3.99 16.23
N PRO A 318 11.30 -5.17 16.07
CA PRO A 318 12.71 -5.24 15.78
C PRO A 318 13.00 -4.54 14.43
N LYS A 319 14.27 -4.28 14.18
CA LYS A 319 14.68 -3.85 12.84
C LYS A 319 14.37 -4.96 11.86
N LEU A 320 14.11 -4.62 10.60
CA LEU A 320 13.63 -5.64 9.65
C LEU A 320 14.62 -6.78 9.44
N TRP A 321 15.93 -6.51 9.43
CA TRP A 321 16.96 -7.55 9.32
C TRP A 321 17.10 -8.44 10.57
N GLU A 322 16.53 -8.02 11.70
CA GLU A 322 16.45 -8.79 12.96
C GLU A 322 15.17 -9.64 13.05
N GLU A 323 14.24 -9.50 12.09
CA GLU A 323 13.02 -10.32 12.07
C GLU A 323 13.39 -11.81 11.93
N GLN A 324 12.72 -12.64 12.73
CA GLN A 324 12.87 -14.09 12.70
C GLN A 324 11.62 -14.72 12.10
N LEU A 325 11.81 -15.85 11.44
CA LEU A 325 10.68 -16.67 10.99
C LEU A 325 9.92 -17.15 12.22
N ALA A 326 8.59 -17.03 12.17
CA ALA A 326 7.73 -17.59 13.19
C ALA A 326 7.98 -19.10 13.24
N THR A 327 8.46 -19.60 14.37
CA THR A 327 8.52 -21.04 14.61
C THR A 327 7.11 -21.61 14.54
N ASP A 328 6.93 -22.81 13.99
CA ASP A 328 5.61 -23.47 13.79
C ASP A 328 4.68 -23.45 15.01
N SER A 329 5.24 -23.28 16.21
CA SER A 329 4.51 -23.08 17.48
C SER A 329 3.70 -21.78 17.56
N GLY A 330 3.95 -20.79 16.70
CA GLY A 330 3.32 -19.47 16.66
C GLY A 330 2.53 -19.17 15.37
N VAL A 331 2.61 -20.04 14.35
CA VAL A 331 1.61 -20.05 13.27
C VAL A 331 0.26 -20.12 13.96
N CYS A 332 -0.70 -19.31 13.50
CA CYS A 332 -2.01 -19.13 14.10
C CYS A 332 -2.78 -20.47 14.15
N THR A 333 -2.36 -21.38 15.04
CA THR A 333 -3.14 -22.51 15.51
C THR A 333 -4.38 -21.85 16.11
N ALA A 334 -5.54 -22.35 15.75
CA ALA A 334 -6.85 -21.75 15.95
C ALA A 334 -7.24 -21.42 17.41
N ARG A 335 -6.33 -21.50 18.37
CA ARG A 335 -6.57 -21.56 19.82
C ARG A 335 -6.58 -20.22 20.55
N SER A 336 -6.28 -19.08 19.90
CA SER A 336 -6.07 -17.82 20.65
C SER A 336 -6.70 -16.56 20.03
N ALA A 337 -7.72 -16.69 19.17
CA ALA A 337 -8.41 -15.51 18.65
C ALA A 337 -9.43 -14.97 19.67
N ALA A 338 -9.28 -13.70 20.06
CA ALA A 338 -10.23 -12.97 20.87
C ALA A 338 -11.54 -12.72 20.08
N GLU A 339 -12.66 -12.74 20.79
CA GLU A 339 -13.99 -12.43 20.25
C GLU A 339 -14.00 -11.05 19.57
N ASP A 340 -14.70 -10.94 18.44
CA ASP A 340 -14.95 -9.65 17.79
C ASP A 340 -15.63 -8.73 18.82
N PRO A 341 -15.07 -7.54 19.11
CA PRO A 341 -15.73 -6.60 19.99
C PRO A 341 -17.09 -6.24 19.37
N GLU A 342 -18.16 -6.44 20.14
CA GLU A 342 -19.47 -5.94 19.78
C GLU A 342 -19.34 -4.48 19.31
N PRO A 343 -20.10 -4.06 18.28
CA PRO A 343 -20.03 -2.70 17.78
C PRO A 343 -20.32 -1.75 18.95
N GLU A 344 -19.28 -1.07 19.43
CA GLU A 344 -19.39 -0.26 20.64
C GLU A 344 -20.59 0.70 20.52
N PRO A 345 -21.40 0.84 21.59
CA PRO A 345 -22.43 1.86 21.65
C PRO A 345 -21.74 3.22 21.47
N ASP A 346 -22.32 4.07 20.61
CA ASP A 346 -21.81 5.40 20.29
C ASP A 346 -21.20 6.06 21.54
N CYS A 347 -19.88 6.27 21.49
CA CYS A 347 -19.18 7.11 22.45
C CYS A 347 -19.89 8.46 22.45
N LYS A 348 -20.73 8.69 23.47
CA LYS A 348 -21.42 9.97 23.68
C LYS A 348 -20.34 11.03 23.70
N LYS A 349 -20.24 11.79 22.61
CA LYS A 349 -19.35 12.94 22.55
C LYS A 349 -19.69 13.83 23.75
N PRO A 350 -18.71 14.31 24.52
CA PRO A 350 -19.00 15.34 25.51
C PRO A 350 -19.65 16.51 24.77
N GLU A 351 -20.83 16.91 25.25
CA GLU A 351 -21.53 18.08 24.73
C GLU A 351 -20.56 19.29 24.80
N PRO A 352 -20.42 20.07 23.71
CA PRO A 352 -19.64 21.28 23.79
C PRO A 352 -20.26 22.20 24.86
N PRO A 353 -19.45 22.90 25.67
CA PRO A 353 -19.94 23.78 26.71
C PRO A 353 -20.94 24.77 26.12
N GLN A 354 -22.11 24.80 26.76
CA GLN A 354 -23.29 25.60 26.46
C GLN A 354 -22.88 27.08 26.29
N LYS A 355 -22.62 27.50 25.04
CA LYS A 355 -22.36 28.91 24.74
C LYS A 355 -23.62 29.70 25.01
N TRP A 356 -23.48 30.73 25.84
CA TRP A 356 -24.50 31.69 26.20
C TRP A 356 -25.17 32.27 24.95
N ARG A 357 -26.49 32.14 24.88
CA ARG A 357 -27.34 32.77 23.87
C ARG A 357 -27.27 34.29 24.06
N SER A 358 -26.50 34.95 23.21
CA SER A 358 -26.70 36.35 22.86
C SER A 358 -27.78 36.41 21.78
N SER A 359 -28.92 37.00 22.13
CA SER A 359 -30.07 37.25 21.28
C SER A 359 -29.68 38.21 20.14
N ARG A 360 -29.83 37.79 18.88
CA ARG A 360 -29.94 38.70 17.73
C ARG A 360 -31.26 38.50 16.99
N PRO A 361 -31.90 39.57 16.50
CA PRO A 361 -33.25 39.50 15.97
C PRO A 361 -33.28 38.90 14.57
N SER A 362 -34.34 38.13 14.33
CA SER A 362 -34.74 37.50 13.08
C SER A 362 -35.10 38.52 12.01
N SER A 363 -34.35 38.56 10.91
CA SER A 363 -34.78 39.19 9.65
C SER A 363 -35.49 38.16 8.77
N HIS A 364 -36.81 38.32 8.64
CA HIS A 364 -37.64 37.58 7.70
C HIS A 364 -37.25 37.91 6.25
N SER A 365 -36.77 36.91 5.51
CA SER A 365 -36.67 36.99 4.05
C SER A 365 -37.70 36.07 3.39
N ARG A 366 -38.54 36.71 2.56
CA ARG A 366 -39.76 36.18 1.94
C ARG A 366 -39.43 35.07 0.93
N LYS A 367 -40.10 33.92 1.09
CA LYS A 367 -40.27 32.89 0.05
C LYS A 367 -40.98 33.47 -1.17
N ARG A 368 -40.30 33.55 -2.32
CA ARG A 368 -40.95 33.66 -3.63
C ARG A 368 -41.12 32.24 -4.20
N ARG A 369 -42.37 31.76 -4.20
CA ARG A 369 -42.83 30.64 -5.03
C ARG A 369 -42.79 31.08 -6.49
N ARG A 370 -42.13 30.32 -7.37
CA ARG A 370 -42.38 30.39 -8.82
C ARG A 370 -42.68 28.99 -9.32
N ASN A 371 -43.96 28.78 -9.64
CA ASN A 371 -44.42 27.69 -10.49
C ASN A 371 -44.09 28.05 -11.93
N SER A 372 -43.59 27.09 -12.70
CA SER A 372 -43.89 26.96 -14.13
C SER A 372 -43.39 25.60 -14.61
N ALA A 373 -44.34 24.71 -14.87
CA ALA A 373 -44.15 23.51 -15.67
C ALA A 373 -43.99 23.92 -17.14
N VAL A 374 -42.99 23.39 -17.83
CA VAL A 374 -43.04 23.02 -19.25
C VAL A 374 -42.08 21.84 -19.43
N SER A 375 -42.62 20.74 -19.96
CA SER A 375 -41.91 19.58 -20.47
C SER A 375 -41.15 19.96 -21.74
N ASP A 376 -39.89 19.57 -21.87
CA ASP A 376 -39.31 19.25 -23.18
C ASP A 376 -38.23 18.19 -23.01
N VAL A 377 -38.51 17.03 -23.63
CA VAL A 377 -37.63 15.88 -23.74
C VAL A 377 -36.79 16.07 -25.01
N PRO A 378 -35.44 16.11 -24.96
CA PRO A 378 -34.65 16.12 -26.17
C PRO A 378 -34.54 14.70 -26.74
N HIS A 379 -35.22 14.48 -27.87
CA HIS A 379 -34.92 13.40 -28.81
C HIS A 379 -33.56 13.67 -29.45
N PHE A 380 -32.61 12.76 -29.30
CA PHE A 380 -31.39 12.74 -30.11
C PHE A 380 -31.53 11.69 -31.23
N SER A 381 -31.78 12.18 -32.44
CA SER A 381 -31.66 11.39 -33.67
C SER A 381 -30.18 11.29 -34.07
N PHE A 382 -29.72 10.06 -34.29
CA PHE A 382 -28.49 9.78 -35.01
C PHE A 382 -28.71 10.01 -36.51
N SER A 383 -28.03 11.00 -37.08
CA SER A 383 -27.81 11.10 -38.52
C SER A 383 -26.32 10.93 -38.81
N GLN A 384 -26.03 9.90 -39.61
CA GLN A 384 -24.78 9.71 -40.34
C GLN A 384 -24.42 10.98 -41.12
N SER A 385 -23.16 11.41 -41.07
CA SER A 385 -22.46 11.91 -42.26
C SER A 385 -20.96 12.11 -42.00
N SER A 386 -20.20 11.44 -42.86
CA SER A 386 -18.93 11.85 -43.50
C SER A 386 -17.76 12.34 -42.65
N ALA A 387 -16.70 11.54 -42.70
CA ALA A 387 -15.32 11.89 -42.40
C ALA A 387 -14.85 13.17 -43.13
N PRO A 388 -13.93 13.91 -42.50
CA PRO A 388 -12.92 14.63 -43.24
C PRO A 388 -11.50 14.18 -42.89
N GLN A 389 -10.64 14.55 -43.82
CA GLN A 389 -9.30 14.08 -44.09
C GLN A 389 -8.25 14.38 -43.02
N VAL A 390 -7.28 13.46 -43.03
CA VAL A 390 -5.92 13.56 -42.52
C VAL A 390 -5.26 14.88 -42.92
N PHE A 391 -4.73 15.61 -41.95
CA PHE A 391 -3.59 16.53 -42.14
C PHE A 391 -2.71 16.50 -40.88
N PHE A 392 -1.44 16.14 -41.09
CA PHE A 392 -0.37 16.19 -40.09
C PHE A 392 0.13 17.62 -39.88
N PRO A 393 0.61 17.94 -38.68
CA PRO A 393 1.79 18.79 -38.58
C PRO A 393 2.90 18.15 -37.72
N LEU A 394 4.04 17.94 -38.39
CA LEU A 394 5.39 18.34 -38.02
C LEU A 394 5.76 18.39 -36.51
N THR A 395 6.56 17.39 -36.13
CA THR A 395 7.83 17.49 -35.38
C THR A 395 8.05 18.71 -34.49
N ILE A 396 7.99 18.48 -33.18
CA ILE A 396 8.67 19.29 -32.16
C ILE A 396 9.75 18.40 -31.54
N THR A 397 11.00 18.81 -31.71
CA THR A 397 12.21 18.25 -31.12
C THR A 397 12.24 18.45 -29.60
N PRO A 398 12.77 17.51 -28.80
CA PRO A 398 12.97 17.71 -27.37
C PRO A 398 14.11 18.69 -27.09
N LEU A 399 13.87 19.62 -26.17
CA LEU A 399 14.88 20.48 -25.56
C LEU A 399 15.82 19.61 -24.70
N GLU A 400 17.08 19.52 -25.08
CA GLU A 400 18.16 19.01 -24.24
C GLU A 400 18.37 19.95 -23.05
N TYR A 401 18.07 19.48 -21.84
CA TYR A 401 18.56 20.13 -20.62
C TYR A 401 19.95 19.60 -20.29
N TRP A 402 20.94 20.43 -20.59
CA TRP A 402 22.32 20.28 -20.12
C TRP A 402 22.39 20.51 -18.61
N TYR A 403 22.83 19.51 -17.86
CA TYR A 403 23.30 19.67 -16.49
C TYR A 403 24.83 19.81 -16.51
N ASN A 404 25.31 21.04 -16.29
CA ASN A 404 26.72 21.33 -16.10
C ASN A 404 27.16 20.89 -14.69
N GLY A 405 27.78 19.71 -14.59
CA GLY A 405 28.60 19.31 -13.45
C GLY A 405 30.05 19.71 -13.71
N THR A 406 30.53 20.72 -12.99
CA THR A 406 31.91 21.20 -13.07
C THR A 406 32.88 20.29 -12.31
N ASN A 407 34.01 20.05 -12.99
CA ASN A 407 35.29 19.52 -12.52
C ASN A 407 35.59 19.57 -11.02
N SER A 408 36.08 18.45 -10.50
CA SER A 408 37.31 18.48 -9.69
C SER A 408 38.25 17.35 -10.13
N ASN A 409 39.42 17.80 -10.58
CA ASN A 409 40.57 17.00 -10.99
C ASN A 409 41.14 16.23 -9.79
N ALA A 410 41.42 14.94 -9.97
CA ALA A 410 42.40 14.22 -9.17
C ALA A 410 43.32 13.43 -10.11
N THR A 411 44.56 13.92 -10.25
CA THR A 411 45.67 13.28 -10.95
C THR A 411 46.22 12.13 -10.11
N PRO A 412 46.69 11.01 -10.70
CA PRO A 412 47.22 9.89 -9.95
C PRO A 412 48.70 10.12 -9.60
N VAL A 413 49.05 10.00 -8.31
CA VAL A 413 50.45 9.92 -7.87
C VAL A 413 50.80 8.46 -7.62
N ASN A 414 51.55 7.89 -8.56
CA ASN A 414 52.40 6.73 -8.32
C ASN A 414 53.55 7.14 -7.39
N ARG A 415 53.74 6.42 -6.28
CA ARG A 415 55.06 6.10 -5.73
C ARG A 415 54.95 5.02 -4.64
N ILE A 416 55.45 3.84 -4.99
CA ILE A 416 55.94 2.81 -4.06
C ILE A 416 57.18 3.38 -3.35
N PRO A 417 57.36 3.08 -2.06
CA PRO A 417 58.67 2.62 -1.65
C PRO A 417 58.62 1.32 -0.83
N ASP A 418 59.65 0.53 -1.09
CA ASP A 418 60.07 -0.69 -0.43
C ASP A 418 60.18 -0.61 1.09
N GLY A 419 60.00 -1.77 1.72
CA GLY A 419 60.97 -2.32 2.66
C GLY A 419 61.02 -1.69 4.06
N GLY A 420 60.45 -2.40 5.04
CA GLY A 420 60.67 -2.11 6.45
C GLY A 420 60.24 -3.28 7.33
N GLU A 421 61.19 -4.18 7.58
CA GLU A 421 61.12 -5.26 8.56
C GLU A 421 60.78 -4.73 9.96
N TYR A 422 59.91 -5.46 10.68
CA TYR A 422 59.79 -5.39 12.14
C TYR A 422 60.15 -6.76 12.71
N PRO A 423 61.01 -6.85 13.73
CA PRO A 423 60.99 -7.95 14.67
C PRO A 423 60.12 -7.62 15.88
N GLU A 424 59.33 -8.60 16.32
CA GLU A 424 58.87 -8.73 17.72
C GLU A 424 60.08 -8.81 18.68
N PRO A 425 59.93 -8.55 20.00
CA PRO A 425 58.70 -8.47 20.80
C PRO A 425 58.41 -7.14 21.50
#